data_AF-A0A1M3ECU8-F1
#
_entry.id   AF-A0A1M3ECU8-F1
#
_cell.length_a   1.000
_cell.length_b   1.000
_cell.length_c   1.000
_cell.angle_alpha   90.00
_cell.angle_beta   90.00
_cell.angle_gamma   90.00
#
_symmetry.space_group_name_H-M   'P 1'
#
loop_
_entity.id
_entity.type
_entity.pdbx_description
1 polymer ?
#
loop_
_entity_poly.entity_id
_entity_poly.type
_entity_poly.pdbx_seq_one_letter_code
_entity_poly.pdbx_strand_id
1 'polypeptide(L)'
;MKPILTFLTILFCPFISLGQGIAVPETPQPATFQQVQPHVNIMPQQRHSFGAIEQTPATLPNHYLADKERIERQRIEYQREVASINEDIQALEQSRYINSMLDTTFGKPPVMSKQQYEAGKSFWDALVILTDMQQGKRDFSITEAVYTVENAYLRDKLNKEDFIQSVQLRAELCRQIIKQEKLDPTSNLAKHFAIQKLYQQDHKYNDPNSRKKISIPKLGYDFTDFMGDSSHTQMFVSKLLTTGKGQCHSMPLLYLCIAEQLGVKAYLSLAPEHSFIRFTDENGNLYNFETTNGKIVSDKWVLQSGYINTTALQNKIYLDTLTQKQLLSLCILDLAMGYQVDYGYDGFTETALKYALKLYPTGIQNHIMLSNFWATKMFSAIKYYKITNPETLPRYPIAHTLQKRMLREYEIIDRLGYQQMPKEAYQAWLQSVDEEREKQNKQLSKQR
;
A
#
# COMPACT_ATOMS: atom_id res chain seq x y z
N MET A 1 14.76 -39.19 9.28
CA MET A 1 15.33 -38.50 10.46
C MET A 1 16.73 -37.97 10.14
N LYS A 2 16.82 -36.67 9.87
CA LYS A 2 17.99 -35.74 9.85
C LYS A 2 17.47 -34.39 9.31
N PRO A 3 18.03 -33.24 9.72
CA PRO A 3 17.43 -32.48 10.82
C PRO A 3 16.76 -31.18 10.38
N ILE A 4 15.68 -30.86 11.10
CA ILE A 4 15.01 -29.57 11.15
C ILE A 4 15.91 -28.66 12.00
N LEU A 5 16.83 -27.91 11.39
CA LEU A 5 17.59 -26.87 12.12
C LEU A 5 18.28 -25.86 11.19
N THR A 6 17.58 -25.28 10.21
CA THR A 6 18.10 -24.10 9.49
C THR A 6 16.99 -23.28 8.81
N PHE A 7 15.99 -22.81 9.57
CA PHE A 7 15.08 -21.75 9.10
C PHE A 7 14.75 -20.83 10.26
N LEU A 8 15.68 -19.93 10.57
CA LEU A 8 15.53 -18.91 11.60
C LEU A 8 16.16 -17.61 11.09
N THR A 9 15.72 -17.17 9.91
CA THR A 9 15.93 -15.80 9.36
C THR A 9 15.23 -15.66 8.01
N ILE A 10 13.90 -15.62 8.01
CA ILE A 10 13.16 -14.86 7.01
C ILE A 10 12.17 -13.98 7.78
N LEU A 11 12.72 -12.94 8.40
CA LEU A 11 11.94 -11.83 8.92
C LEU A 11 11.62 -10.92 7.74
N PHE A 12 10.40 -11.04 7.19
CA PHE A 12 9.80 -9.95 6.42
C PHE A 12 9.28 -8.90 7.38
N CYS A 13 10.20 -8.11 7.94
CA CYS A 13 9.83 -6.96 8.75
C CYS A 13 10.89 -5.88 8.55
N PRO A 14 10.59 -4.73 7.91
CA PRO A 14 11.32 -3.54 8.26
C PRO A 14 11.01 -3.26 9.73
N PHE A 15 12.05 -3.08 10.53
CA PHE A 15 11.94 -2.72 11.93
C PHE A 15 11.10 -1.45 12.08
N ILE A 16 9.88 -1.57 12.60
CA ILE A 16 9.17 -0.44 13.20
C ILE A 16 9.28 -0.63 14.71
N SER A 17 9.91 0.35 15.35
CA SER A 17 10.04 0.51 16.79
C SER A 17 8.68 0.36 17.49
N LEU A 18 8.45 -0.78 18.14
CA LEU A 18 7.32 -0.98 19.06
C LEU A 18 7.60 -0.24 20.35
N GLY A 19 7.04 0.96 20.48
CA GLY A 19 7.22 1.78 21.67
C GLY A 19 6.53 3.13 21.60
N GLN A 20 5.28 3.19 21.15
CA GLN A 20 4.40 4.31 21.48
C GLN A 20 3.04 3.72 21.82
N GLY A 21 2.42 4.21 22.92
CA GLY A 21 1.01 3.97 23.21
C GLY A 21 0.14 4.40 22.02
N ILE A 22 -1.17 4.19 22.10
CA ILE A 22 -2.10 4.55 21.02
C ILE A 22 -2.11 6.08 20.82
N ALA A 23 -1.09 6.60 20.15
CA ALA A 23 -1.10 7.89 19.51
C ALA A 23 -1.99 7.71 18.31
N VAL A 24 -3.08 8.49 18.23
CA VAL A 24 -3.84 8.59 16.99
C VAL A 24 -2.84 9.13 15.94
N PRO A 25 -2.46 8.35 14.91
CA PRO A 25 -1.51 8.84 13.92
C PRO A 25 -2.05 10.14 13.31
N GLU A 26 -1.18 11.12 13.06
CA GLU A 26 -1.60 12.37 12.39
C GLU A 26 -2.33 12.05 11.10
N THR A 27 -3.36 12.83 10.75
CA THR A 27 -4.13 12.52 9.53
C THR A 27 -3.30 12.84 8.30
N PRO A 28 -3.00 11.86 7.43
CA PRO A 28 -2.41 12.16 6.14
C PRO A 28 -3.38 13.06 5.37
N GLN A 29 -2.90 14.21 4.91
CA GLN A 29 -3.73 15.16 4.19
C GLN A 29 -3.83 14.72 2.72
N PRO A 30 -5.03 14.75 2.12
CA PRO A 30 -5.18 14.48 0.70
C PRO A 30 -4.37 15.49 -0.12
N ALA A 31 -3.81 15.03 -1.25
CA ALA A 31 -3.27 15.96 -2.25
C ALA A 31 -4.42 16.84 -2.75
N THR A 32 -4.28 18.16 -2.64
CA THR A 32 -5.33 19.11 -3.02
C THR A 32 -5.44 19.23 -4.54
N PHE A 33 -6.66 19.09 -5.07
CA PHE A 33 -6.96 19.39 -6.47
C PHE A 33 -6.87 20.91 -6.68
N GLN A 34 -5.72 21.41 -7.12
CA GLN A 34 -5.56 22.84 -7.42
C GLN A 34 -6.02 23.17 -8.85
N GLN A 35 -6.83 24.23 -8.96
CA GLN A 35 -6.89 25.03 -10.20
C GLN A 35 -5.59 25.84 -10.31
N VAL A 36 -4.84 25.63 -11.39
CA VAL A 36 -3.51 26.23 -11.60
C VAL A 36 -3.61 27.75 -11.74
N GLN A 37 -3.06 28.51 -10.78
CA GLN A 37 -2.70 29.92 -10.92
C GLN A 37 -1.30 30.21 -10.33
N PRO A 38 -0.50 31.10 -10.94
CA PRO A 38 0.87 31.37 -10.52
C PRO A 38 0.92 32.47 -9.44
N HIS A 39 1.64 32.22 -8.34
CA HIS A 39 1.91 33.25 -7.34
C HIS A 39 3.37 33.64 -7.19
N VAL A 40 3.51 34.96 -7.03
CA VAL A 40 4.71 35.79 -6.93
C VAL A 40 5.07 35.94 -5.45
N ASN A 41 6.35 35.81 -5.12
CA ASN A 41 6.90 35.91 -3.77
C ASN A 41 7.21 37.35 -3.38
N ILE A 42 6.70 37.83 -2.23
CA ILE A 42 7.29 38.94 -1.46
C ILE A 42 7.03 38.72 0.03
N MET A 43 8.10 38.71 0.87
CA MET A 43 8.29 39.61 2.02
C MET A 43 9.60 39.30 2.80
N PRO A 44 10.33 40.31 3.34
CA PRO A 44 11.50 40.13 4.20
C PRO A 44 11.32 40.64 5.66
N GLN A 45 12.40 40.46 6.47
CA GLN A 45 12.74 41.05 7.79
C GLN A 45 12.22 40.32 9.05
N GLN A 46 12.89 40.28 10.22
CA GLN A 46 14.18 40.78 10.75
C GLN A 46 14.47 40.02 12.07
N ARG A 47 15.75 39.89 12.48
CA ARG A 47 16.19 39.33 13.78
C ARG A 47 16.58 40.45 14.75
N HIS A 48 16.22 40.30 16.03
CA HIS A 48 16.80 41.07 17.13
C HIS A 48 17.49 40.16 18.16
N SER A 49 18.60 40.67 18.69
CA SER A 49 19.56 40.05 19.60
C SER A 49 19.42 40.69 21.00
N PHE A 50 19.69 39.95 22.08
CA PHE A 50 19.90 40.51 23.42
C PHE A 50 21.14 39.90 24.09
N GLY A 51 21.92 40.77 24.72
CA GLY A 51 23.28 40.54 25.19
C GLY A 51 23.41 39.85 26.55
N ALA A 52 24.65 39.42 26.82
CA ALA A 52 25.09 38.69 27.99
C ALA A 52 25.36 39.62 29.20
N ILE A 53 25.15 39.09 30.40
CA ILE A 53 25.63 39.67 31.67
C ILE A 53 26.48 38.60 32.37
N GLU A 54 27.70 38.99 32.74
CA GLU A 54 28.69 38.19 33.48
C GLU A 54 28.22 37.89 34.92
N GLN A 55 28.52 36.67 35.41
CA GLN A 55 28.36 36.30 36.82
C GLN A 55 29.72 35.89 37.41
N THR A 56 30.11 36.52 38.52
CA THR A 56 31.23 36.13 39.37
C THR A 56 30.80 35.08 40.41
N PRO A 57 31.69 34.16 40.84
CA PRO A 57 31.30 33.01 41.66
C PRO A 57 31.38 33.30 43.17
N ALA A 58 30.27 33.13 43.89
CA ALA A 58 30.25 33.11 45.35
C ALA A 58 30.25 31.67 45.88
N THR A 59 31.21 31.32 46.74
CA THR A 59 31.29 30.04 47.46
C THR A 59 30.14 29.90 48.48
N LEU A 60 29.37 28.82 48.38
CA LEU A 60 28.19 28.55 49.22
C LEU A 60 28.55 27.81 50.54
N PRO A 61 27.89 28.12 51.69
CA PRO A 61 28.15 27.48 52.99
C PRO A 61 27.77 25.99 53.06
N ASN A 62 28.47 25.21 53.90
CA ASN A 62 28.42 23.73 53.95
C ASN A 62 27.02 23.11 54.25
N HIS A 63 26.10 23.82 54.88
CA HIS A 63 24.70 23.36 55.06
C HIS A 63 23.89 23.33 53.75
N TYR A 64 24.20 24.22 52.79
CA TYR A 64 23.57 24.22 51.47
C TYR A 64 23.99 23.01 50.62
N LEU A 65 25.17 22.43 50.85
CA LEU A 65 25.63 21.23 50.14
C LEU A 65 24.86 19.99 50.62
N ALA A 66 24.65 19.85 51.94
CA ALA A 66 23.87 18.76 52.51
C ALA A 66 22.39 18.79 52.08
N ASP A 67 21.78 19.99 52.03
CA ASP A 67 20.41 20.16 51.52
C ASP A 67 20.32 19.92 50.00
N LYS A 68 21.33 20.33 49.22
CA LYS A 68 21.40 20.01 47.79
C LYS A 68 21.53 18.50 47.55
N GLU A 69 22.36 17.79 48.30
CA GLU A 69 22.46 16.33 48.20
C GLU A 69 21.19 15.61 48.61
N ARG A 70 20.45 16.15 49.60
CA ARG A 70 19.15 15.61 50.01
C ARG A 70 18.09 15.83 48.92
N ILE A 71 18.03 17.02 48.35
CA ILE A 71 17.11 17.37 47.25
C ILE A 71 17.43 16.53 46.00
N GLU A 72 18.71 16.35 45.66
CA GLU A 72 19.10 15.55 44.51
C GLU A 72 18.79 14.05 44.71
N ARG A 73 18.98 13.53 45.93
CA ARG A 73 18.54 12.15 46.26
C ARG A 73 17.04 11.97 46.11
N GLN A 74 16.23 12.91 46.61
CA GLN A 74 14.77 12.87 46.45
C GLN A 74 14.35 12.96 44.97
N ARG A 75 15.05 13.77 44.17
CA ARG A 75 14.82 13.87 42.72
C ARG A 75 15.12 12.56 42.00
N ILE A 76 16.24 11.91 42.33
CA ILE A 76 16.63 10.61 41.75
C ILE A 76 15.62 9.52 42.13
N GLU A 77 15.16 9.52 43.38
CA GLU A 77 14.17 8.55 43.87
C GLU A 77 12.81 8.73 43.17
N TYR A 78 12.33 9.98 43.05
CA TYR A 78 11.13 10.30 42.28
C TYR A 78 11.26 9.90 40.80
N GLN A 79 12.43 10.13 40.18
CA GLN A 79 12.67 9.71 38.79
C GLN A 79 12.63 8.19 38.63
N ARG A 80 13.13 7.43 39.62
CA ARG A 80 13.05 5.95 39.61
C ARG A 80 11.61 5.46 39.79
N GLU A 81 10.84 6.10 40.67
CA GLU A 81 9.43 5.76 40.88
C GLU A 81 8.61 6.03 39.61
N VAL A 82 8.79 7.18 38.96
CA VAL A 82 8.16 7.50 37.67
C VAL A 82 8.58 6.49 36.58
N ALA A 83 9.85 6.10 36.53
CA ALA A 83 10.31 5.08 35.59
C ALA A 83 9.64 3.71 35.83
N SER A 84 9.53 3.28 37.09
CA SER A 84 8.84 2.03 37.46
C SER A 84 7.36 2.06 37.10
N ILE A 85 6.67 3.16 37.38
CA ILE A 85 5.26 3.34 37.02
C ILE A 85 5.08 3.30 35.50
N ASN A 86 5.98 3.93 34.75
CA ASN A 86 5.94 3.88 33.28
C ASN A 86 6.19 2.47 32.74
N GLU A 87 7.10 1.69 33.34
CA GLU A 87 7.31 0.28 33.00
C GLU A 87 6.06 -0.57 33.29
N ASP A 88 5.40 -0.36 34.43
CA ASP A 88 4.16 -1.07 34.80
C ASP A 88 3.00 -0.71 33.87
N ILE A 89 2.84 0.57 33.52
CA ILE A 89 1.84 1.02 32.53
C ILE A 89 2.12 0.36 31.18
N GLN A 90 3.37 0.37 30.71
CA GLN A 90 3.74 -0.30 29.46
C GLN A 90 3.47 -1.80 29.52
N ALA A 91 3.76 -2.46 30.64
CA ALA A 91 3.47 -3.89 30.82
C ALA A 91 1.97 -4.19 30.81
N LEU A 92 1.15 -3.33 31.40
CA LEU A 92 -0.32 -3.43 31.40
C LEU A 92 -0.92 -3.18 30.01
N GLU A 93 -0.49 -2.13 29.33
CA GLU A 93 -0.90 -1.83 27.95
C GLU A 93 -0.51 -2.98 27.02
N GLN A 94 0.71 -3.48 27.16
CA GLN A 94 1.19 -4.61 26.40
C GLN A 94 0.39 -5.89 26.73
N SER A 95 0.07 -6.16 28.00
CA SER A 95 -0.77 -7.29 28.40
C SER A 95 -2.19 -7.19 27.82
N ARG A 96 -2.77 -5.99 27.81
CA ARG A 96 -4.10 -5.73 27.23
C ARG A 96 -4.11 -5.90 25.71
N TYR A 97 -3.10 -5.37 25.03
CA TYR A 97 -2.91 -5.53 23.58
C TYR A 97 -2.68 -7.00 23.21
N ILE A 98 -1.90 -7.73 23.99
CA ILE A 98 -1.69 -9.16 23.72
C ILE A 98 -2.98 -9.94 23.96
N ASN A 99 -3.71 -9.70 25.04
CA ASN A 99 -4.98 -10.38 25.30
C ASN A 99 -6.00 -10.19 24.17
N SER A 100 -6.16 -8.97 23.63
CA SER A 100 -7.08 -8.75 22.49
C SER A 100 -6.63 -9.50 21.23
N MET A 101 -5.33 -9.65 21.01
CA MET A 101 -4.77 -10.43 19.89
C MET A 101 -5.05 -11.94 20.02
N LEU A 102 -5.10 -12.47 21.24
CA LEU A 102 -5.31 -13.91 21.50
C LEU A 102 -6.78 -14.35 21.36
N ASP A 103 -7.76 -13.45 21.46
CA ASP A 103 -9.19 -13.81 21.43
C ASP A 103 -9.61 -14.50 20.12
N THR A 104 -9.06 -14.07 18.99
CA THR A 104 -9.30 -14.66 17.64
C THR A 104 -8.76 -16.09 17.44
N THR A 105 -7.97 -16.61 18.39
CA THR A 105 -7.22 -17.86 18.21
C THR A 105 -8.09 -19.11 18.38
N PHE A 106 -9.25 -18.98 19.06
CA PHE A 106 -10.16 -20.09 19.35
C PHE A 106 -11.48 -20.05 18.56
N GLY A 107 -11.50 -19.36 17.41
CA GLY A 107 -12.71 -19.22 16.59
C GLY A 107 -13.74 -18.26 17.19
N LYS A 108 -13.37 -17.52 18.24
CA LYS A 108 -14.16 -16.38 18.71
C LYS A 108 -13.97 -15.21 17.75
N PRO A 109 -15.02 -14.41 17.51
CA PRO A 109 -14.89 -13.18 16.74
C PRO A 109 -13.87 -12.24 17.41
N PRO A 110 -13.19 -11.39 16.63
CA PRO A 110 -12.26 -10.41 17.20
C PRO A 110 -13.00 -9.52 18.21
N VAL A 111 -12.46 -9.41 19.42
CA VAL A 111 -12.97 -8.50 20.44
C VAL A 111 -12.30 -7.15 20.22
N MET A 112 -13.08 -6.18 19.75
CA MET A 112 -12.62 -4.81 19.50
C MET A 112 -13.28 -3.87 20.51
N SER A 113 -12.51 -2.98 21.14
CA SER A 113 -13.08 -1.93 21.99
C SER A 113 -13.81 -0.89 21.14
N LYS A 114 -14.79 -0.19 21.73
CA LYS A 114 -15.49 0.92 21.06
C LYS A 114 -14.51 1.95 20.48
N GLN A 115 -13.47 2.29 21.22
CA GLN A 115 -12.43 3.23 20.79
C GLN A 115 -11.67 2.73 19.56
N GLN A 116 -11.29 1.45 19.52
CA GLN A 116 -10.62 0.85 18.36
C GLN A 116 -11.53 0.82 17.12
N TYR A 117 -12.82 0.51 17.33
CA TYR A 117 -13.81 0.53 16.26
C TYR A 117 -14.00 1.94 15.70
N GLU A 118 -14.18 2.94 16.58
CA GLU A 118 -14.35 4.34 16.18
C GLU A 118 -13.10 4.88 15.48
N ALA A 119 -11.90 4.50 15.95
CA ALA A 119 -10.65 4.89 15.31
C ALA A 119 -10.52 4.32 13.89
N GLY A 120 -10.97 3.09 13.65
CA GLY A 120 -10.94 2.41 12.35
C GLY A 120 -12.24 2.48 11.55
N LYS A 121 -13.19 3.33 11.92
CA LYS A 121 -14.57 3.30 11.37
C LYS A 121 -14.61 3.41 9.85
N SER A 122 -13.85 4.33 9.26
CA SER A 122 -13.80 4.52 7.81
C SER A 122 -13.34 3.27 7.06
N PHE A 123 -12.47 2.45 7.67
CA PHE A 123 -12.04 1.17 7.11
C PHE A 123 -13.12 0.09 7.21
N TRP A 124 -13.85 0.02 8.32
CA TRP A 124 -14.99 -0.90 8.46
C TRP A 124 -16.10 -0.56 7.46
N ASP A 125 -16.44 0.71 7.31
CA ASP A 125 -17.45 1.17 6.34
C ASP A 125 -17.01 0.87 4.90
N ALA A 126 -15.73 1.09 4.58
CA ALA A 126 -15.15 0.74 3.29
C ALA A 126 -15.22 -0.78 3.02
N LEU A 127 -14.93 -1.62 4.01
CA LEU A 127 -15.02 -3.07 3.86
C LEU A 127 -16.47 -3.51 3.57
N VAL A 128 -17.46 -2.87 4.18
CA VAL A 128 -18.89 -3.11 3.86
C VAL A 128 -19.18 -2.74 2.40
N ILE A 129 -18.75 -1.57 1.94
CA ILE A 129 -18.94 -1.14 0.54
C ILE A 129 -18.32 -2.16 -0.44
N LEU A 130 -17.08 -2.58 -0.20
CA LEU A 130 -16.39 -3.54 -1.06
C LEU A 130 -17.06 -4.92 -1.02
N THR A 131 -17.53 -5.37 0.14
CA THR A 131 -18.24 -6.67 0.25
C THR A 131 -19.66 -6.64 -0.30
N ASP A 132 -20.32 -5.48 -0.34
CA ASP A 132 -21.60 -5.32 -1.04
C ASP A 132 -21.44 -5.44 -2.56
N MET A 133 -20.32 -4.96 -3.14
CA MET A 133 -19.97 -5.18 -4.55
C MET A 133 -19.81 -6.68 -4.85
N GLN A 134 -19.21 -7.42 -3.92
CA GLN A 134 -19.02 -8.87 -4.03
C GLN A 134 -20.35 -9.64 -4.02
N GLN A 135 -21.30 -9.21 -3.19
CA GLN A 135 -22.58 -9.87 -2.97
C GLN A 135 -23.64 -9.48 -4.00
N GLY A 136 -23.32 -8.58 -4.94
CA GLY A 136 -24.27 -8.06 -5.93
C GLY A 136 -25.32 -7.12 -5.33
N LYS A 137 -25.10 -6.63 -4.11
CA LYS A 137 -25.94 -5.58 -3.49
C LYS A 137 -25.60 -4.19 -4.03
N ARG A 138 -24.41 -4.07 -4.60
CA ARG A 138 -23.88 -2.90 -5.29
C ARG A 138 -23.21 -3.36 -6.56
N ASP A 139 -23.37 -2.62 -7.65
CA ASP A 139 -22.65 -2.93 -8.90
C ASP A 139 -21.15 -2.73 -8.70
N PHE A 140 -20.35 -3.62 -9.29
CA PHE A 140 -18.91 -3.46 -9.28
C PHE A 140 -18.49 -2.24 -10.11
N SER A 141 -17.72 -1.33 -9.49
CA SER A 141 -16.99 -0.28 -10.19
C SER A 141 -15.56 -0.22 -9.65
N ILE A 142 -14.58 -0.30 -10.54
CA ILE A 142 -13.17 -0.17 -10.13
C ILE A 142 -12.87 1.26 -9.66
N THR A 143 -13.47 2.27 -10.30
CA THR A 143 -13.32 3.67 -9.87
C THR A 143 -13.85 3.87 -8.46
N GLU A 144 -15.03 3.32 -8.13
CA GLU A 144 -15.57 3.42 -6.78
C GLU A 144 -14.79 2.59 -5.76
N ALA A 145 -14.33 1.40 -6.12
CA ALA A 145 -13.52 0.57 -5.23
C ALA A 145 -12.21 1.25 -4.84
N VAL A 146 -11.48 1.81 -5.81
CA VAL A 146 -10.24 2.58 -5.57
C VAL A 146 -10.52 3.81 -4.69
N TYR A 147 -11.54 4.60 -5.02
CA TYR A 147 -11.94 5.74 -4.19
C TYR A 147 -12.24 5.32 -2.75
N THR A 148 -12.98 4.22 -2.56
CA THR A 148 -13.40 3.73 -1.25
C THR A 148 -12.20 3.37 -0.37
N VAL A 149 -11.19 2.70 -0.95
CA VAL A 149 -9.96 2.34 -0.24
C VAL A 149 -9.16 3.58 0.15
N GLU A 150 -8.90 4.48 -0.80
CA GLU A 150 -8.09 5.68 -0.55
C GLU A 150 -8.78 6.65 0.43
N ASN A 151 -10.10 6.81 0.32
CA ASN A 151 -10.87 7.66 1.20
C ASN A 151 -10.88 7.14 2.65
N ALA A 152 -10.93 5.81 2.83
CA ALA A 152 -10.83 5.21 4.17
C ALA A 152 -9.50 5.54 4.84
N TYR A 153 -8.39 5.40 4.10
CA TYR A 153 -7.06 5.78 4.58
C TYR A 153 -6.96 7.28 4.91
N LEU A 154 -7.60 8.12 4.09
CA LEU A 154 -7.66 9.57 4.29
C LEU A 154 -8.73 10.03 5.29
N ARG A 155 -9.33 9.10 6.05
CA ARG A 155 -10.34 9.38 7.10
C ARG A 155 -11.51 10.21 6.60
N ASP A 156 -12.05 9.78 5.46
CA ASP A 156 -13.21 10.38 4.80
C ASP A 156 -12.99 11.83 4.32
N LYS A 157 -11.73 12.23 4.10
CA LYS A 157 -11.35 13.57 3.61
C LYS A 157 -11.18 13.66 2.09
N LEU A 158 -11.25 12.55 1.36
CA LEU A 158 -11.13 12.58 -0.10
C LEU A 158 -12.48 12.96 -0.72
N ASN A 159 -12.51 14.09 -1.42
CA ASN A 159 -13.73 14.54 -2.11
C ASN A 159 -14.09 13.57 -3.24
N LYS A 160 -15.31 13.01 -3.18
CA LYS A 160 -15.78 12.00 -4.14
C LYS A 160 -16.00 12.60 -5.52
N GLU A 161 -16.64 13.75 -5.58
CA GLU A 161 -16.95 14.45 -6.82
C GLU A 161 -15.67 14.82 -7.58
N ASP A 162 -14.68 15.39 -6.90
CA ASP A 162 -13.39 15.79 -7.49
C ASP A 162 -12.62 14.58 -8.03
N PHE A 163 -12.61 13.47 -7.29
CA PHE A 163 -11.96 12.23 -7.73
C PHE A 163 -12.61 11.69 -9.01
N ILE A 164 -13.95 11.56 -9.01
CA ILE A 164 -14.71 11.06 -10.16
C ILE A 164 -14.54 11.99 -11.37
N GLN A 165 -14.68 13.31 -11.17
CA GLN A 165 -14.51 14.30 -12.23
C GLN A 165 -13.09 14.26 -12.82
N SER A 166 -12.07 14.05 -11.99
CA SER A 166 -10.68 13.92 -12.45
C SER A 166 -10.49 12.69 -13.35
N VAL A 167 -11.11 11.55 -13.04
CA VAL A 167 -11.09 10.36 -13.90
C VAL A 167 -11.86 10.62 -15.20
N GLN A 168 -13.05 11.23 -15.11
CA GLN A 168 -13.86 11.59 -16.27
C GLN A 168 -13.15 12.56 -17.22
N LEU A 169 -12.39 13.52 -16.69
CA LEU A 169 -11.57 14.44 -17.48
C LEU A 169 -10.50 13.69 -18.30
N ARG A 170 -9.87 12.66 -17.71
CA ARG A 170 -8.90 11.80 -18.42
C ARG A 170 -9.59 10.99 -19.52
N ALA A 171 -10.78 10.47 -19.27
CA ALA A 171 -11.58 9.77 -20.28
C ALA A 171 -12.01 10.71 -21.42
N GLU A 172 -12.40 11.95 -21.12
CA GLU A 172 -12.73 12.94 -22.14
C GLU A 172 -11.52 13.34 -22.98
N LEU A 173 -10.34 13.49 -22.35
CA LEU A 173 -9.10 13.67 -23.08
C LEU A 173 -8.82 12.51 -24.05
N CYS A 174 -9.10 11.26 -23.64
CA CYS A 174 -9.00 10.11 -24.54
C CYS A 174 -9.95 10.24 -25.75
N ARG A 175 -11.21 10.66 -25.55
CA ARG A 175 -12.15 10.90 -26.66
C ARG A 175 -11.64 11.98 -27.62
N GLN A 176 -11.02 13.05 -27.09
CA GLN A 176 -10.40 14.08 -27.93
C GLN A 176 -9.22 13.53 -28.72
N ILE A 177 -8.37 12.69 -28.13
CA ILE A 177 -7.25 12.03 -28.81
C ILE A 177 -7.76 11.16 -29.96
N ILE A 178 -8.76 10.30 -29.73
CA ILE A 178 -9.38 9.47 -30.77
C ILE A 178 -9.84 10.34 -31.96
N LYS A 179 -10.54 11.43 -31.67
CA LYS A 179 -11.03 12.37 -32.70
C LYS A 179 -9.88 13.04 -33.47
N GLN A 180 -8.85 13.51 -32.77
CA GLN A 180 -7.69 14.19 -33.38
C GLN A 180 -6.90 13.24 -34.30
N GLU A 181 -6.75 11.99 -33.88
CA GLU A 181 -6.07 10.91 -34.60
C GLU A 181 -6.96 10.28 -35.69
N LYS A 182 -8.20 10.75 -35.85
CA LYS A 182 -9.20 10.27 -36.82
C LYS A 182 -9.47 8.76 -36.69
N LEU A 183 -9.44 8.26 -35.45
CA LEU A 183 -9.72 6.86 -35.14
C LEU A 183 -11.22 6.62 -34.94
N ASP A 184 -11.66 5.39 -35.12
CA ASP A 184 -13.04 4.98 -34.85
C ASP A 184 -13.31 5.00 -33.33
N PRO A 185 -14.23 5.84 -32.83
CA PRO A 185 -14.55 5.92 -31.40
C PRO A 185 -15.22 4.66 -30.83
N THR A 186 -15.71 3.76 -31.68
CA THR A 186 -16.32 2.49 -31.26
C THR A 186 -15.31 1.35 -31.14
N SER A 187 -14.12 1.47 -31.75
CA SER A 187 -13.05 0.46 -31.64
C SER A 187 -12.47 0.40 -30.23
N ASN A 188 -12.32 -0.81 -29.69
CA ASN A 188 -11.66 -0.99 -28.39
C ASN A 188 -10.18 -0.64 -28.51
N LEU A 189 -9.54 -1.02 -29.62
CA LEU A 189 -8.14 -0.69 -29.85
C LEU A 189 -7.91 0.83 -29.90
N ALA A 190 -8.81 1.60 -30.52
CA ALA A 190 -8.73 3.07 -30.51
C ALA A 190 -8.85 3.65 -29.08
N LYS A 191 -9.75 3.09 -28.26
CA LYS A 191 -9.89 3.48 -26.85
C LYS A 191 -8.62 3.15 -26.05
N HIS A 192 -8.08 1.94 -26.18
CA HIS A 192 -6.83 1.55 -25.53
C HIS A 192 -5.66 2.42 -25.97
N PHE A 193 -5.52 2.67 -27.27
CA PHE A 193 -4.50 3.56 -27.82
C PHE A 193 -4.57 4.97 -27.19
N ALA A 194 -5.78 5.53 -27.07
CA ALA A 194 -5.96 6.84 -26.46
C ALA A 194 -5.60 6.87 -24.97
N ILE A 195 -5.91 5.81 -24.19
CA ILE A 195 -5.47 5.71 -22.80
C ILE A 195 -3.94 5.62 -22.75
N GLN A 196 -3.31 4.77 -23.57
CA GLN A 196 -1.86 4.59 -23.60
C GLN A 196 -1.12 5.88 -23.91
N LYS A 197 -1.66 6.72 -24.79
CA LYS A 197 -1.11 8.04 -25.12
C LYS A 197 -0.93 8.91 -23.89
N LEU A 198 -1.80 8.81 -22.88
CA LEU A 198 -1.68 9.57 -21.63
C LEU A 198 -0.39 9.27 -20.86
N TYR A 199 0.20 8.09 -21.05
CA TYR A 199 1.43 7.64 -20.40
C TYR A 199 2.68 7.91 -21.26
N GLN A 200 2.51 8.23 -22.54
CA GLN A 200 3.60 8.31 -23.50
C GLN A 200 4.08 9.74 -23.77
N GLN A 201 3.16 10.71 -23.78
CA GLN A 201 3.44 12.08 -24.22
C GLN A 201 2.52 13.09 -23.53
N ASP A 202 2.94 14.36 -23.55
CA ASP A 202 2.12 15.47 -23.08
C ASP A 202 0.97 15.75 -24.04
N HIS A 203 -0.14 16.26 -23.52
CA HIS A 203 -1.36 16.52 -24.26
C HIS A 203 -1.89 17.94 -24.06
N LYS A 204 -2.75 18.37 -24.99
CA LYS A 204 -3.56 19.58 -24.85
C LYS A 204 -5.02 19.18 -24.73
N TYR A 205 -5.61 19.43 -23.58
CA TYR A 205 -7.05 19.29 -23.37
C TYR A 205 -7.76 20.55 -23.88
N ASN A 206 -8.72 20.39 -24.79
CA ASN A 206 -9.57 21.49 -25.23
C ASN A 206 -10.82 21.51 -24.35
N ASP A 207 -10.94 22.50 -23.47
CA ASP A 207 -12.11 22.64 -22.63
C ASP A 207 -13.34 23.04 -23.47
N PRO A 208 -14.40 22.21 -23.54
CA PRO A 208 -15.60 22.53 -24.31
C PRO A 208 -16.30 23.80 -23.85
N ASN A 209 -16.22 24.14 -22.56
CA ASN A 209 -16.95 25.26 -21.96
C ASN A 209 -16.20 26.58 -22.16
N SER A 210 -14.90 26.61 -21.85
CA SER A 210 -14.10 27.85 -21.92
C SER A 210 -13.38 28.04 -23.25
N ARG A 211 -13.33 27.02 -24.12
CA ARG A 211 -12.50 26.95 -25.34
C ARG A 211 -10.99 27.14 -25.10
N LYS A 212 -10.54 27.10 -23.84
CA LYS A 212 -9.12 27.18 -23.50
C LYS A 212 -8.43 25.85 -23.77
N LYS A 213 -7.16 25.93 -24.14
CA LYS A 213 -6.27 24.78 -24.26
C LYS A 213 -5.46 24.64 -22.97
N ILE A 214 -5.68 23.55 -22.24
CA ILE A 214 -4.99 23.26 -20.99
C ILE A 214 -3.88 22.25 -21.29
N SER A 215 -2.67 22.54 -20.82
CA SER A 215 -1.55 21.58 -20.94
C SER A 215 -1.71 20.50 -19.89
N ILE A 216 -1.72 19.25 -20.32
CA ILE A 216 -1.81 18.09 -19.46
C ILE A 216 -0.54 17.27 -19.66
N PRO A 217 0.41 17.28 -18.71
CA PRO A 217 1.61 16.46 -18.79
C PRO A 217 1.27 14.97 -18.89
N LYS A 218 2.17 14.18 -19.48
CA LYS A 218 2.07 12.73 -19.43
C LYS A 218 2.06 12.22 -17.99
N LEU A 219 1.40 11.09 -17.79
CA LEU A 219 1.51 10.33 -16.55
C LEU A 219 2.93 9.75 -16.46
N GLY A 220 3.60 10.00 -15.35
CA GLY A 220 4.98 9.57 -15.11
C GLY A 220 5.11 8.69 -13.88
N TYR A 221 6.19 7.90 -13.85
CA TYR A 221 6.57 7.14 -12.66
C TYR A 221 7.30 8.03 -11.64
N ASP A 222 7.04 7.83 -10.35
CA ASP A 222 7.71 8.52 -9.25
C ASP A 222 8.77 7.64 -8.59
N PHE A 223 10.04 7.90 -8.91
CA PHE A 223 11.18 7.14 -8.37
C PHE A 223 11.56 7.53 -6.93
N THR A 224 10.95 8.57 -6.35
CA THR A 224 11.43 9.17 -5.08
C THR A 224 11.03 8.34 -3.85
N ASP A 225 9.88 7.65 -3.91
CA ASP A 225 9.42 6.69 -2.90
C ASP A 225 8.51 5.65 -3.58
N PHE A 226 9.15 4.76 -4.34
CA PHE A 226 8.44 3.84 -5.23
C PHE A 226 7.84 2.61 -4.54
N MET A 227 8.33 2.31 -3.33
CA MET A 227 7.76 1.28 -2.46
C MET A 227 6.68 1.84 -1.52
N GLY A 228 6.53 3.17 -1.46
CA GLY A 228 5.65 3.82 -0.49
C GLY A 228 6.13 3.63 0.96
N ASP A 229 7.44 3.47 1.15
CA ASP A 229 8.07 3.23 2.45
C ASP A 229 7.88 4.46 3.37
N SER A 230 7.83 5.68 2.79
CA SER A 230 7.66 6.92 3.56
C SER A 230 6.19 7.30 3.74
N SER A 231 5.35 7.03 2.74
CA SER A 231 3.90 7.25 2.84
C SER A 231 3.13 6.31 1.94
N HIS A 232 2.11 5.64 2.50
CA HIS A 232 1.22 4.76 1.73
C HIS A 232 0.46 5.52 0.62
N THR A 233 0.23 6.84 0.80
CA THR A 233 -0.41 7.69 -0.22
C THR A 233 0.38 7.79 -1.53
N GLN A 234 1.66 7.37 -1.54
CA GLN A 234 2.47 7.30 -2.75
C GLN A 234 1.90 6.31 -3.76
N MET A 235 1.18 5.29 -3.30
CA MET A 235 0.55 4.26 -4.11
C MET A 235 -0.83 4.67 -4.65
N PHE A 236 -1.33 5.87 -4.33
CA PHE A 236 -2.71 6.26 -4.61
C PHE A 236 -2.92 6.81 -6.02
N VAL A 237 -4.08 6.47 -6.60
CA VAL A 237 -4.63 7.06 -7.82
C VAL A 237 -4.99 8.53 -7.60
N SER A 238 -5.50 8.93 -6.43
CA SER A 238 -5.75 10.35 -6.12
C SER A 238 -4.48 11.19 -6.24
N LYS A 239 -3.35 10.71 -5.69
CA LYS A 239 -2.04 11.36 -5.88
C LYS A 239 -1.66 11.42 -7.37
N LEU A 240 -1.81 10.31 -8.11
CA LEU A 240 -1.49 10.27 -9.54
C LEU A 240 -2.33 11.25 -10.36
N LEU A 241 -3.63 11.37 -10.05
CA LEU A 241 -4.54 12.31 -10.70
C LEU A 241 -4.11 13.76 -10.46
N THR A 242 -3.73 14.09 -9.22
CA THR A 242 -3.35 15.46 -8.81
C THR A 242 -1.96 15.86 -9.29
N THR A 243 -0.97 14.96 -9.19
CA THR A 243 0.44 15.28 -9.45
C THR A 243 0.91 14.89 -10.84
N GLY A 244 0.16 14.02 -11.53
CA GLY A 244 0.59 13.36 -12.77
C GLY A 244 1.68 12.30 -12.56
N LYS A 245 2.06 11.99 -11.31
CA LYS A 245 3.09 11.00 -10.99
C LYS A 245 2.59 9.93 -10.04
N GLY A 246 2.90 8.66 -10.33
CA GLY A 246 2.41 7.51 -9.58
C GLY A 246 3.38 6.34 -9.59
N GLN A 247 2.86 5.18 -9.18
CA GLN A 247 3.63 3.96 -8.98
C GLN A 247 3.09 2.80 -9.81
N CYS A 248 3.77 1.66 -9.78
CA CYS A 248 3.38 0.44 -10.46
C CYS A 248 2.02 -0.11 -9.99
N HIS A 249 1.51 0.39 -8.87
CA HIS A 249 0.19 0.10 -8.34
C HIS A 249 -0.87 1.11 -8.82
N SER A 250 -0.68 2.43 -8.60
CA SER A 250 -1.66 3.44 -9.02
C SER A 250 -1.79 3.60 -10.53
N MET A 251 -0.71 3.43 -11.29
CA MET A 251 -0.71 3.70 -12.73
C MET A 251 -1.60 2.71 -13.52
N PRO A 252 -1.54 1.39 -13.28
CA PRO A 252 -2.52 0.45 -13.82
C PRO A 252 -3.93 0.67 -13.29
N LEU A 253 -4.11 0.98 -12.00
CA LEU A 253 -5.45 1.24 -11.46
C LEU A 253 -6.13 2.43 -12.14
N LEU A 254 -5.41 3.53 -12.37
CA LEU A 254 -5.94 4.65 -13.14
C LEU A 254 -6.29 4.25 -14.58
N TYR A 255 -5.50 3.39 -15.21
CA TYR A 255 -5.83 2.87 -16.54
C TYR A 255 -7.19 2.16 -16.51
N LEU A 256 -7.44 1.30 -15.52
CA LEU A 256 -8.71 0.59 -15.36
C LEU A 256 -9.88 1.54 -15.10
N CYS A 257 -9.69 2.55 -14.25
CA CYS A 257 -10.70 3.59 -14.01
C CYS A 257 -11.07 4.33 -15.30
N ILE A 258 -10.08 4.68 -16.15
CA ILE A 258 -10.35 5.33 -17.44
C ILE A 258 -11.02 4.36 -18.41
N ALA A 259 -10.57 3.11 -18.48
CA ALA A 259 -11.16 2.08 -19.33
C ALA A 259 -12.64 1.84 -19.01
N GLU A 260 -13.00 1.83 -17.72
CA GLU A 260 -14.38 1.80 -17.24
C GLU A 260 -15.21 2.97 -17.80
N GLN A 261 -14.70 4.21 -17.74
CA GLN A 261 -15.38 5.40 -18.28
C GLN A 261 -15.49 5.43 -19.83
N LEU A 262 -14.66 4.66 -20.53
CA LEU A 262 -14.72 4.49 -21.98
C LEU A 262 -15.54 3.26 -22.41
N GLY A 263 -16.03 2.47 -21.45
CA GLY A 263 -16.75 1.23 -21.71
C GLY A 263 -15.92 0.22 -22.49
N VAL A 264 -14.63 0.09 -22.14
CA VAL A 264 -13.71 -0.89 -22.76
C VAL A 264 -13.12 -1.81 -21.69
N LYS A 265 -12.94 -3.09 -22.03
CA LYS A 265 -12.38 -4.08 -21.11
C LYS A 265 -10.86 -3.95 -21.03
N ALA A 266 -10.34 -3.82 -19.82
CA ALA A 266 -8.93 -4.00 -19.50
C ALA A 266 -8.82 -4.85 -18.24
N TYR A 267 -7.68 -5.49 -18.06
CA TYR A 267 -7.41 -6.39 -16.94
C TYR A 267 -6.17 -5.93 -16.21
N LEU A 268 -6.21 -5.99 -14.88
CA LEU A 268 -4.99 -5.96 -14.09
C LEU A 268 -4.30 -7.31 -14.23
N SER A 269 -2.98 -7.29 -14.38
CA SER A 269 -2.12 -8.47 -14.33
C SER A 269 -0.96 -8.23 -13.39
N LEU A 270 -0.50 -9.29 -12.74
CA LEU A 270 0.53 -9.24 -11.71
C LEU A 270 1.84 -9.86 -12.20
N ALA A 271 2.94 -9.30 -11.72
CA ALA A 271 4.26 -9.89 -11.68
C ALA A 271 4.84 -9.71 -10.26
N PRO A 272 5.96 -10.34 -9.89
CA PRO A 272 6.58 -10.13 -8.58
C PRO A 272 6.77 -8.63 -8.30
N GLU A 273 6.24 -8.15 -7.18
CA GLU A 273 6.27 -6.74 -6.75
C GLU A 273 5.75 -5.72 -7.80
N HIS A 274 4.91 -6.15 -8.74
CA HIS A 274 4.51 -5.31 -9.87
C HIS A 274 3.12 -5.61 -10.40
N SER A 275 2.46 -4.59 -10.95
CA SER A 275 1.22 -4.76 -11.70
C SER A 275 1.26 -3.97 -13.00
N PHE A 276 0.59 -4.51 -14.02
CA PHE A 276 0.54 -3.95 -15.36
C PHE A 276 -0.83 -4.24 -15.99
N ILE A 277 -1.06 -3.70 -17.18
CA ILE A 277 -2.36 -3.83 -17.87
C ILE A 277 -2.29 -4.88 -18.96
N ARG A 278 -3.35 -5.68 -19.05
CA ARG A 278 -3.65 -6.47 -20.24
C ARG A 278 -4.93 -6.00 -20.90
N PHE A 279 -4.95 -5.99 -22.22
CA PHE A 279 -6.13 -5.64 -23.00
C PHE A 279 -6.19 -6.47 -24.28
N THR A 280 -7.38 -6.59 -24.86
CA THR A 280 -7.59 -7.36 -26.09
C THR A 280 -7.88 -6.47 -27.28
N ASP A 281 -7.44 -6.88 -28.47
CA ASP A 281 -7.99 -6.34 -29.71
C ASP A 281 -9.30 -7.02 -30.11
N GLU A 282 -9.80 -6.64 -31.28
CA GLU A 282 -11.10 -7.04 -31.82
C GLU A 282 -11.11 -8.53 -32.22
N ASN A 283 -9.94 -9.13 -32.40
CA ASN A 283 -9.76 -10.55 -32.70
C ASN A 283 -9.52 -11.38 -31.42
N GLY A 284 -9.48 -10.75 -30.25
CA GLY A 284 -9.20 -11.40 -28.97
C GLY A 284 -7.72 -11.61 -28.68
N ASN A 285 -6.79 -11.04 -29.46
CA ASN A 285 -5.37 -11.10 -29.14
C ASN A 285 -5.10 -10.27 -27.88
N LEU A 286 -4.35 -10.83 -26.94
CA LEU A 286 -4.05 -10.21 -25.66
C LEU A 286 -2.69 -9.50 -25.71
N TYR A 287 -2.66 -8.24 -25.28
CA TYR A 287 -1.46 -7.40 -25.25
C TYR A 287 -1.17 -6.93 -23.83
N ASN A 288 0.11 -6.81 -23.48
CA ASN A 288 0.54 -6.21 -22.23
C ASN A 288 0.91 -4.74 -22.45
N PHE A 289 0.47 -3.88 -21.55
CA PHE A 289 0.87 -2.49 -21.47
C PHE A 289 1.50 -2.21 -20.11
N GLU A 290 2.79 -1.87 -20.15
CA GLU A 290 3.58 -1.46 -19.01
C GLU A 290 3.35 0.04 -18.75
N THR A 291 2.55 0.35 -17.73
CA THR A 291 2.13 1.73 -17.47
C THR A 291 3.26 2.60 -16.89
N THR A 292 4.25 2.02 -16.21
CA THR A 292 5.34 2.78 -15.55
C THR A 292 6.29 3.45 -16.54
N ASN A 293 6.37 2.93 -17.77
CA ASN A 293 7.16 3.54 -18.86
C ASN A 293 6.36 3.75 -20.15
N GLY A 294 5.05 3.43 -20.14
CA GLY A 294 4.12 3.70 -21.23
C GLY A 294 4.33 2.84 -22.48
N LYS A 295 4.76 1.58 -22.34
CA LYS A 295 5.13 0.72 -23.50
C LYS A 295 4.34 -0.57 -23.56
N ILE A 296 4.16 -1.09 -24.79
CA ILE A 296 3.75 -2.48 -25.01
C ILE A 296 4.95 -3.39 -24.75
N VAL A 297 4.73 -4.47 -24.01
CA VAL A 297 5.78 -5.42 -23.63
C VAL A 297 5.34 -6.86 -23.90
N SER A 298 6.30 -7.78 -24.04
CA SER A 298 6.00 -9.21 -24.23
C SER A 298 5.91 -9.92 -22.88
N ASP A 299 5.20 -11.05 -22.80
CA ASP A 299 5.25 -11.92 -21.62
C ASP A 299 6.68 -12.38 -21.32
N LYS A 300 7.48 -12.61 -22.37
CA LYS A 300 8.89 -12.96 -22.26
C LYS A 300 9.69 -11.90 -21.50
N TRP A 301 9.42 -10.61 -21.73
CA TRP A 301 10.07 -9.54 -21.00
C TRP A 301 9.67 -9.50 -19.53
N VAL A 302 8.39 -9.73 -19.21
CA VAL A 302 7.96 -9.79 -17.81
C VAL A 302 8.59 -10.99 -17.08
N LEU A 303 8.73 -12.13 -17.78
CA LEU A 303 9.44 -13.32 -17.28
C LEU A 303 10.95 -13.07 -17.05
N GLN A 304 11.57 -12.13 -17.75
CA GLN A 304 13.00 -11.80 -17.58
C GLN A 304 13.33 -11.20 -16.21
N SER A 305 12.32 -10.81 -15.41
CA SER A 305 12.52 -10.50 -13.99
C SER A 305 13.29 -11.62 -13.26
N GLY A 306 13.08 -12.89 -13.65
CA GLY A 306 13.77 -14.05 -13.07
C GLY A 306 13.13 -14.59 -11.79
N TYR A 307 12.03 -13.99 -11.33
CA TYR A 307 11.32 -14.36 -10.09
C TYR A 307 9.94 -14.99 -10.35
N ILE A 308 9.74 -15.53 -11.55
CA ILE A 308 8.53 -16.24 -11.97
C ILE A 308 8.92 -17.66 -12.40
N ASN A 309 8.74 -18.63 -11.50
CA ASN A 309 8.97 -20.04 -11.81
C ASN A 309 7.74 -20.71 -12.45
N THR A 310 7.93 -21.93 -12.95
CA THR A 310 6.87 -22.71 -13.59
C THR A 310 5.68 -22.98 -12.67
N THR A 311 5.90 -23.19 -11.38
CA THR A 311 4.83 -23.40 -10.39
C THR A 311 3.96 -22.14 -10.25
N ALA A 312 4.57 -20.96 -10.19
CA ALA A 312 3.85 -19.68 -10.15
C ALA A 312 2.97 -19.46 -11.40
N LEU A 313 3.48 -19.84 -12.58
CA LEU A 313 2.72 -19.78 -13.83
C LEU A 313 1.56 -20.78 -13.86
N GLN A 314 1.80 -22.03 -13.43
CA GLN A 314 0.76 -23.06 -13.36
C GLN A 314 -0.36 -22.68 -12.39
N ASN A 315 -0.02 -22.08 -11.26
CA ASN A 315 -0.97 -21.59 -10.26
C ASN A 315 -1.58 -20.22 -10.61
N LYS A 316 -1.17 -19.61 -11.72
CA LYS A 316 -1.70 -18.35 -12.25
C LYS A 316 -1.63 -17.19 -11.25
N ILE A 317 -0.62 -17.16 -10.40
CA ILE A 317 -0.40 -16.04 -9.47
C ILE A 317 0.23 -14.83 -10.16
N TYR A 318 0.84 -15.04 -11.34
CA TYR A 318 1.44 -14.02 -12.20
C TYR A 318 1.09 -14.27 -13.66
N LEU A 319 1.20 -13.24 -14.50
CA LEU A 319 0.99 -13.30 -15.96
C LEU A 319 -0.36 -13.88 -16.38
N ASP A 320 -1.40 -13.65 -15.59
CA ASP A 320 -2.79 -13.92 -15.93
C ASP A 320 -3.64 -12.65 -15.77
N THR A 321 -4.83 -12.63 -16.34
CA THR A 321 -5.79 -11.55 -16.19
C THR A 321 -6.62 -11.73 -14.93
N LEU A 322 -6.68 -10.73 -14.06
CA LEU A 322 -7.55 -10.79 -12.89
C LEU A 322 -9.01 -10.62 -13.29
N THR A 323 -9.85 -11.51 -12.76
CA THR A 323 -11.31 -11.35 -12.78
C THR A 323 -11.74 -10.19 -11.86
N GLN A 324 -12.97 -9.70 -12.01
CA GLN A 324 -13.52 -8.68 -11.11
C GLN A 324 -13.47 -9.10 -9.63
N LYS A 325 -13.73 -10.37 -9.32
CA LYS A 325 -13.63 -10.89 -7.95
C LYS A 325 -12.19 -10.83 -7.42
N GLN A 326 -11.21 -11.21 -8.24
CA GLN A 326 -9.81 -11.15 -7.85
C GLN A 326 -9.32 -9.70 -7.72
N LEU A 327 -9.75 -8.80 -8.61
CA LEU A 327 -9.44 -7.37 -8.50
C LEU A 327 -10.03 -6.77 -7.21
N LEU A 328 -11.29 -7.11 -6.89
CA LEU A 328 -11.91 -6.71 -5.63
C LEU A 328 -11.20 -7.29 -4.40
N SER A 329 -10.66 -8.52 -4.49
CA SER A 329 -9.79 -9.06 -3.45
C SER A 329 -8.56 -8.19 -3.22
N LEU A 330 -7.96 -7.65 -4.29
CA LEU A 330 -6.80 -6.77 -4.16
C LEU A 330 -7.20 -5.41 -3.57
N CYS A 331 -8.35 -4.85 -3.92
CA CYS A 331 -8.83 -3.63 -3.24
C CYS A 331 -9.05 -3.86 -1.73
N ILE A 332 -9.56 -5.03 -1.32
CA ILE A 332 -9.68 -5.38 0.12
C ILE A 332 -8.30 -5.57 0.75
N LEU A 333 -7.32 -6.10 0.03
CA LEU A 333 -5.93 -6.18 0.48
C LEU A 333 -5.35 -4.78 0.68
N ASP A 334 -5.51 -3.87 -0.26
CA ASP A 334 -5.04 -2.49 -0.16
C ASP A 334 -5.67 -1.79 1.06
N LEU A 335 -6.96 -2.03 1.32
CA LEU A 335 -7.65 -1.57 2.52
C LEU A 335 -7.01 -2.12 3.81
N ALA A 336 -6.68 -3.42 3.82
CA ALA A 336 -6.02 -4.06 4.95
C ALA A 336 -4.60 -3.50 5.16
N MET A 337 -3.84 -3.28 4.08
CA MET A 337 -2.50 -2.68 4.12
C MET A 337 -2.54 -1.26 4.67
N GLY A 338 -3.46 -0.43 4.18
CA GLY A 338 -3.68 0.91 4.69
C GLY A 338 -4.04 0.94 6.18
N TYR A 339 -4.91 0.03 6.63
CA TYR A 339 -5.26 -0.09 8.05
C TYR A 339 -4.05 -0.49 8.89
N GLN A 340 -3.24 -1.43 8.40
CA GLN A 340 -2.07 -1.94 9.11
C GLN A 340 -0.99 -0.87 9.32
N VAL A 341 -0.89 0.13 8.45
CA VAL A 341 0.01 1.28 8.64
C VAL A 341 -0.41 2.12 9.86
N ASP A 342 -1.70 2.41 10.01
CA ASP A 342 -2.20 3.31 11.05
C ASP A 342 -2.45 2.61 12.40
N TYR A 343 -2.92 1.36 12.37
CA TYR A 343 -3.43 0.66 13.57
C TYR A 343 -2.70 -0.66 13.86
N GLY A 344 -1.78 -1.08 12.99
CA GLY A 344 -1.12 -2.37 13.09
C GLY A 344 -2.06 -3.54 12.79
N TYR A 345 -1.68 -4.72 13.27
CA TYR A 345 -2.43 -5.95 13.08
C TYR A 345 -3.46 -6.16 14.17
N ASP A 346 -4.74 -6.29 13.80
CA ASP A 346 -5.81 -6.63 14.73
C ASP A 346 -6.97 -7.43 14.07
N GLY A 347 -8.14 -7.42 14.70
CA GLY A 347 -9.34 -8.10 14.20
C GLY A 347 -9.86 -7.61 12.84
N PHE A 348 -9.66 -6.34 12.50
CA PHE A 348 -10.01 -5.83 11.17
C PHE A 348 -9.17 -6.51 10.09
N THR A 349 -7.83 -6.53 10.26
CA THR A 349 -6.92 -7.12 9.27
C THR A 349 -7.26 -8.57 8.99
N GLU A 350 -7.51 -9.36 10.03
CA GLU A 350 -7.93 -10.76 9.87
C GLU A 350 -9.23 -10.90 9.08
N THR A 351 -10.20 -10.05 9.39
CA THR A 351 -11.52 -10.06 8.76
C THR A 351 -11.42 -9.69 7.29
N ALA A 352 -10.71 -8.61 6.97
CA ALA A 352 -10.47 -8.15 5.60
C ALA A 352 -9.76 -9.23 4.77
N LEU A 353 -8.65 -9.80 5.28
CA LEU A 353 -7.90 -10.85 4.57
C LEU A 353 -8.72 -12.12 4.37
N LYS A 354 -9.57 -12.50 5.33
CA LYS A 354 -10.51 -13.63 5.16
C LYS A 354 -11.55 -13.36 4.07
N TYR A 355 -12.02 -12.13 3.92
CA TYR A 355 -12.90 -11.77 2.81
C TYR A 355 -12.15 -11.77 1.48
N ALA A 356 -10.96 -11.18 1.43
CA ALA A 356 -10.10 -11.16 0.24
C ALA A 356 -9.80 -12.59 -0.25
N LEU A 357 -9.37 -13.50 0.63
CA LEU A 357 -9.05 -14.89 0.28
C LEU A 357 -10.26 -15.72 -0.17
N LYS A 358 -11.50 -15.35 0.19
CA LYS A 358 -12.69 -15.99 -0.39
C LYS A 358 -12.87 -15.63 -1.87
N LEU A 359 -12.39 -14.45 -2.27
CA LEU A 359 -12.51 -13.95 -3.65
C LEU A 359 -11.31 -14.30 -4.50
N TYR A 360 -10.14 -14.39 -3.89
CA TYR A 360 -8.91 -14.82 -4.55
C TYR A 360 -8.14 -15.82 -3.68
N PRO A 361 -8.52 -17.12 -3.70
CA PRO A 361 -7.92 -18.15 -2.86
C PRO A 361 -6.44 -18.44 -3.13
N THR A 362 -5.91 -18.01 -4.28
CA THR A 362 -4.49 -18.09 -4.64
C THR A 362 -3.83 -16.72 -4.67
N GLY A 363 -4.50 -15.69 -4.13
CA GLY A 363 -4.00 -14.31 -4.09
C GLY A 363 -2.77 -14.23 -3.20
N ILE A 364 -1.59 -14.27 -3.81
CA ILE A 364 -0.33 -14.48 -3.09
C ILE A 364 -0.06 -13.41 -2.02
N GLN A 365 -0.33 -12.14 -2.34
CA GLN A 365 -0.10 -11.05 -1.39
C GLN A 365 -1.06 -11.10 -0.18
N ASN A 366 -2.27 -11.66 -0.35
CA ASN A 366 -3.17 -11.91 0.78
C ASN A 366 -2.58 -12.95 1.74
N HIS A 367 -2.00 -14.03 1.21
CA HIS A 367 -1.36 -15.08 2.01
C HIS A 367 -0.10 -14.56 2.70
N ILE A 368 0.73 -13.77 2.01
CA ILE A 368 1.91 -13.13 2.61
C ILE A 368 1.49 -12.26 3.78
N MET A 369 0.51 -11.36 3.59
CA MET A 369 0.04 -10.49 4.67
C MET A 369 -0.60 -11.27 5.82
N LEU A 370 -1.37 -12.33 5.52
CA LEU A 370 -1.96 -13.19 6.54
C LEU A 370 -0.90 -13.99 7.32
N SER A 371 0.18 -14.40 6.66
CA SER A 371 1.31 -15.06 7.32
C SER A 371 2.05 -14.10 8.27
N ASN A 372 2.26 -12.85 7.86
CA ASN A 372 2.86 -11.80 8.69
C ASN A 372 1.97 -11.45 9.89
N PHE A 373 0.66 -11.43 9.69
CA PHE A 373 -0.32 -11.29 10.77
C PHE A 373 -0.19 -12.41 11.82
N TRP A 374 -0.14 -13.68 11.38
CA TRP A 374 0.02 -14.81 12.31
C TRP A 374 1.37 -14.84 12.99
N ALA A 375 2.45 -14.52 12.27
CA ALA A 375 3.78 -14.40 12.83
C ALA A 375 3.82 -13.33 13.93
N THR A 376 3.25 -12.15 13.66
CA THR A 376 3.17 -11.06 14.65
C THR A 376 2.44 -11.51 15.91
N LYS A 377 1.26 -12.12 15.77
CA LYS A 377 0.50 -12.67 16.91
C LYS A 377 1.29 -13.73 17.67
N MET A 378 1.98 -14.63 16.96
CA MET A 378 2.83 -15.65 17.57
C MET A 378 3.95 -15.03 18.39
N PHE A 379 4.66 -14.03 17.85
CA PHE A 379 5.73 -13.32 18.58
C PHE A 379 5.19 -12.57 19.80
N SER A 380 4.02 -11.95 19.69
CA SER A 380 3.31 -11.36 20.84
C SER A 380 3.02 -12.41 21.93
N ALA A 381 2.55 -13.60 21.56
CA ALA A 381 2.31 -14.69 22.50
C ALA A 381 3.61 -15.21 23.15
N ILE A 382 4.69 -15.36 22.37
CA ILE A 382 6.02 -15.75 22.87
C ILE A 382 6.50 -14.75 23.93
N LYS A 383 6.37 -13.44 23.65
CA LYS A 383 6.75 -12.39 24.59
C LYS A 383 5.88 -12.40 25.85
N TYR A 384 4.57 -12.57 25.71
CA TYR A 384 3.63 -12.64 26.83
C TYR A 384 3.92 -13.81 27.78
N TYR A 385 4.10 -15.01 27.23
CA TYR A 385 4.39 -16.21 27.99
C TYR A 385 5.87 -16.34 28.39
N LYS A 386 6.72 -15.37 28.02
CA LYS A 386 8.16 -15.36 28.26
C LYS A 386 8.84 -16.67 27.81
N ILE A 387 8.44 -17.16 26.64
CA ILE A 387 8.97 -18.43 26.08
C ILE A 387 10.41 -18.16 25.58
N THR A 388 11.39 -18.75 26.26
CA THR A 388 12.82 -18.62 25.91
C THR A 388 13.38 -19.83 25.17
N ASN A 389 12.77 -21.01 25.34
CA ASN A 389 13.13 -22.23 24.63
C ASN A 389 12.04 -22.58 23.59
N PRO A 390 12.33 -22.53 22.28
CA PRO A 390 11.37 -22.88 21.23
C PRO A 390 10.76 -24.29 21.36
N GLU A 391 11.48 -25.26 21.96
CA GLU A 391 10.98 -26.63 22.14
C GLU A 391 9.82 -26.71 23.14
N THR A 392 9.65 -25.71 24.01
CA THR A 392 8.54 -25.67 24.97
C THR A 392 7.29 -25.00 24.40
N LEU A 393 7.36 -24.40 23.21
CA LEU A 393 6.23 -23.72 22.56
C LEU A 393 4.95 -24.57 22.48
N PRO A 394 5.00 -25.89 22.19
CA PRO A 394 3.81 -26.74 22.21
C PRO A 394 3.06 -26.80 23.55
N ARG A 395 3.71 -26.46 24.68
CA ARG A 395 3.10 -26.39 26.02
C ARG A 395 2.20 -25.17 26.20
N TYR A 396 2.26 -24.20 25.29
CA TYR A 396 1.48 -22.97 25.31
C TYR A 396 0.46 -23.01 24.16
N PRO A 397 -0.79 -23.46 24.40
CA PRO A 397 -1.75 -23.79 23.33
C PRO A 397 -2.02 -22.65 22.36
N ILE A 398 -2.02 -21.41 22.85
CA ILE A 398 -2.26 -20.21 22.04
C ILE A 398 -1.08 -19.95 21.09
N ALA A 399 0.15 -19.85 21.63
CA ALA A 399 1.35 -19.65 20.82
C ALA A 399 1.54 -20.77 19.79
N HIS A 400 1.29 -22.02 20.19
CA HIS A 400 1.35 -23.17 19.29
C HIS A 400 0.30 -23.14 18.18
N THR A 401 -0.92 -22.70 18.48
CA THR A 401 -1.96 -22.56 17.46
C THR A 401 -1.60 -21.46 16.45
N LEU A 402 -1.07 -20.33 16.92
CA LEU A 402 -0.62 -19.24 16.05
C LEU A 402 0.54 -19.67 15.15
N GLN A 403 1.51 -20.42 15.70
CA GLN A 403 2.59 -21.01 14.93
C GLN A 403 2.05 -21.94 13.83
N LYS A 404 1.10 -22.81 14.15
CA LYS A 404 0.48 -23.71 13.14
C LYS A 404 -0.23 -22.93 12.04
N ARG A 405 -0.91 -21.82 12.37
CA ARG A 405 -1.55 -20.95 11.36
C ARG A 405 -0.52 -20.28 10.46
N MET A 406 0.55 -19.72 11.04
CA MET A 406 1.67 -19.13 10.29
C MET A 406 2.31 -20.15 9.34
N LEU A 407 2.68 -21.34 9.84
CA LEU A 407 3.30 -22.39 9.04
C LEU A 407 2.38 -22.87 7.90
N ARG A 408 1.08 -22.94 8.13
CA ARG A 408 0.11 -23.28 7.08
C ARG A 408 0.10 -22.25 5.94
N GLU A 409 0.17 -20.95 6.26
CA GLU A 409 0.25 -19.92 5.23
C GLU A 409 1.57 -20.02 4.46
N TYR A 410 2.70 -20.28 5.14
CA TYR A 410 3.98 -20.53 4.47
C TYR A 410 3.92 -21.74 3.52
N GLU A 411 3.32 -22.86 3.94
CA GLU A 411 3.11 -24.02 3.06
C GLU A 411 2.23 -23.68 1.85
N ILE A 412 1.27 -22.75 1.97
CA ILE A 412 0.48 -22.30 0.82
C ILE A 412 1.34 -21.44 -0.11
N ILE A 413 2.07 -20.46 0.43
CA ILE A 413 2.97 -19.57 -0.33
C ILE A 413 3.99 -20.38 -1.13
N ASP A 414 4.63 -21.38 -0.50
CA ASP A 414 5.60 -22.26 -1.14
C ASP A 414 4.96 -23.09 -2.26
N ARG A 415 3.76 -23.64 -2.02
CA ARG A 415 3.02 -24.41 -3.03
C ARG A 415 2.53 -23.56 -4.20
N LEU A 416 2.26 -22.27 -3.96
CA LEU A 416 1.92 -21.33 -5.02
C LEU A 416 3.13 -20.98 -5.90
N GLY A 417 4.35 -21.24 -5.43
CA GLY A 417 5.58 -20.98 -6.18
C GLY A 417 6.06 -19.54 -6.05
N TYR A 418 5.68 -18.83 -4.99
CA TYR A 418 6.16 -17.47 -4.75
C TYR A 418 7.68 -17.43 -4.55
N GLN A 419 8.31 -16.40 -5.10
CA GLN A 419 9.69 -16.07 -4.86
C GLN A 419 9.81 -14.59 -4.60
N GLN A 420 10.50 -14.23 -3.52
CA GLN A 420 10.76 -12.83 -3.21
C GLN A 420 11.71 -12.24 -4.24
N MET A 421 11.31 -11.11 -4.83
CA MET A 421 12.18 -10.29 -5.66
C MET A 421 12.91 -9.26 -4.79
N PRO A 422 14.27 -9.22 -4.79
CA PRO A 422 15.03 -8.15 -4.16
C PRO A 422 14.70 -6.78 -4.77
N LYS A 423 14.76 -5.72 -3.96
CA LYS A 423 14.44 -4.34 -4.40
C LYS A 423 15.33 -3.89 -5.56
N GLU A 424 16.62 -4.26 -5.53
CA GLU A 424 17.60 -3.90 -6.56
C GLU A 424 17.32 -4.63 -7.88
N ALA A 425 16.90 -5.89 -7.80
CA ALA A 425 16.51 -6.66 -8.97
C ALA A 425 15.25 -6.06 -9.63
N TYR A 426 14.29 -5.61 -8.82
CA TYR A 426 13.10 -4.93 -9.31
C TYR A 426 13.44 -3.64 -10.06
N GLN A 427 14.29 -2.79 -9.48
CA GLN A 427 14.71 -1.55 -10.11
C GLN A 427 15.45 -1.79 -11.43
N ALA A 428 16.36 -2.77 -11.49
CA ALA A 428 17.07 -3.13 -12.70
C ALA A 428 16.12 -3.65 -13.80
N TRP A 429 15.13 -4.48 -13.42
CA TRP A 429 14.12 -4.97 -14.35
C TRP A 429 13.26 -3.84 -14.93
N LEU A 430 12.78 -2.91 -14.11
CA LEU A 430 12.02 -1.74 -14.57
C LEU A 430 12.79 -0.86 -15.57
N GLN A 431 14.12 -0.72 -15.41
CA GLN A 431 14.93 0.08 -16.33
C GLN A 431 15.18 -0.61 -17.68
N SER A 432 15.06 -1.94 -17.74
CA SER A 432 15.36 -2.74 -18.94
C SER A 432 14.35 -2.58 -20.10
N VAL A 433 13.23 -1.88 -19.90
CA VAL A 433 12.11 -1.88 -20.86
C VAL A 433 12.46 -1.13 -22.15
N ASP A 434 13.36 -0.15 -22.10
CA ASP A 434 13.85 0.53 -23.31
C ASP A 434 14.55 -0.42 -24.28
N GLU A 435 15.35 -1.36 -23.76
CA GLU A 435 16.07 -2.34 -24.56
C GLU A 435 15.14 -3.35 -25.24
N GLU A 436 14.10 -3.80 -24.53
CA GLU A 436 13.12 -4.74 -25.08
C GLU A 436 12.30 -4.13 -26.21
N ARG A 437 11.88 -2.87 -26.07
CA ARG A 437 11.16 -2.15 -27.13
C ARG A 437 11.97 -2.12 -28.42
N GLU A 438 13.27 -1.83 -28.33
CA GLU A 438 14.13 -1.81 -29.51
C GLU A 438 14.23 -3.18 -30.18
N LYS A 439 14.28 -4.27 -29.39
CA LYS A 439 14.26 -5.64 -29.91
C LYS A 439 12.96 -5.94 -30.65
N GLN A 440 11.81 -5.57 -30.08
CA GLN A 440 10.50 -5.78 -30.72
C GLN A 440 10.34 -4.95 -31.99
N ASN A 441 10.72 -3.67 -31.98
CA ASN A 441 10.68 -2.82 -33.17
C ASN A 441 11.54 -3.37 -34.31
N LYS A 442 12.74 -3.89 -33.99
CA LYS A 442 13.63 -4.55 -34.95
C LYS A 442 13.06 -5.87 -35.49
N GLN A 443 12.24 -6.59 -34.72
CA GLN A 443 11.57 -7.81 -35.17
C GLN A 443 10.39 -7.47 -36.09
N LEU A 444 9.56 -6.50 -35.72
CA LEU A 444 8.43 -6.02 -36.52
C LEU A 444 8.89 -5.40 -37.85
N SER A 445 10.01 -4.68 -37.86
CA SER A 445 10.58 -4.12 -39.09
C SER A 445 11.20 -5.16 -40.02
N LYS A 446 11.45 -6.39 -39.55
CA LYS A 446 11.95 -7.51 -40.36
C LYS A 446 10.83 -8.39 -40.92
N GLN A 447 9.60 -8.21 -40.44
CA GLN A 447 8.39 -8.92 -40.89
C GLN A 447 7.55 -8.12 -41.88
N ARG A 448 7.93 -6.87 -42.15
CA ARG A 448 7.45 -6.02 -43.25
C ARG A 448 8.50 -5.99 -44.33
#